data_AF-A0A260VZ72-F1
#
_entry.id   AF-A0A260VZ72-F1
#
_cell.length_a   1.000
_cell.length_b   1.000
_cell.length_c   1.000
_cell.angle_alpha   90.00
_cell.angle_beta   90.00
_cell.angle_gamma   90.00
#
_symmetry.space_group_name_H-M   'P 1'
#
loop_
_entity.id
_entity.type
_entity.pdbx_description
1 polymer ?
#
loop_
_entity_poly.entity_id
_entity_poly.type
_entity_poly.pdbx_seq_one_letter_code
_entity_poly.pdbx_strand_id
1 'polypeptide(L)'
;MPVFDLADRLRKSLRVSGMAVTEMADYLGITRETAGRYMNGHVRVPTATLRVWAMATNVPFEWLKDGVVPAELAAETQGAEPNRRTLD
;
A
#
# COMPACT_ATOMS: atom_id res chain seq x y z
N MET A 1 8.76 -21.05 -1.13
CA MET A 1 7.52 -20.27 -0.93
C MET A 1 7.73 -18.90 -1.56
N PRO A 2 6.84 -18.40 -2.43
CA PRO A 2 7.01 -17.07 -3.02
C PRO A 2 6.88 -15.98 -1.96
N VAL A 3 7.75 -14.97 -2.01
CA VAL A 3 7.74 -13.81 -1.11
C VAL A 3 7.25 -12.60 -1.90
N PHE A 4 6.31 -11.84 -1.34
CA PHE A 4 5.86 -10.59 -1.95
C PHE A 4 6.95 -9.54 -1.84
N ASP A 5 7.35 -8.96 -2.97
CA ASP A 5 8.30 -7.85 -3.00
C ASP A 5 7.60 -6.49 -3.04
N LEU A 6 8.38 -5.41 -3.13
CA LEU A 6 7.85 -4.04 -3.23
C LEU A 6 7.00 -3.84 -4.49
N ALA A 7 7.40 -4.43 -5.61
CA ALA A 7 6.70 -4.33 -6.89
C ALA A 7 5.30 -4.96 -6.78
N ASP A 8 5.18 -6.13 -6.16
CA ASP A 8 3.90 -6.78 -5.89
C ASP A 8 2.99 -5.93 -5.01
N ARG A 9 3.57 -5.28 -3.99
CA ARG A 9 2.82 -4.39 -3.10
C ARG A 9 2.35 -3.11 -3.78
N LEU A 10 3.16 -2.52 -4.67
CA LEU A 10 2.74 -1.37 -5.49
C LEU A 10 1.58 -1.74 -6.42
N ARG A 11 1.63 -2.90 -7.08
CA ARG A 11 0.51 -3.38 -7.91
C ARG A 11 -0.73 -3.65 -7.07
N LYS A 12 -0.54 -4.25 -5.90
CA LYS A 12 -1.65 -4.54 -4.98
C LYS A 12 -2.29 -3.26 -4.45
N SER A 13 -1.51 -2.23 -4.10
CA SER A 13 -2.05 -0.96 -3.60
C SER A 13 -2.93 -0.25 -4.62
N LEU A 14 -2.51 -0.19 -5.89
CA LEU A 14 -3.34 0.34 -6.98
C LEU A 14 -4.64 -0.44 -7.17
N ARG A 15 -4.57 -1.78 -7.12
CA ARG A 15 -5.77 -2.61 -7.26
C ARG A 15 -6.77 -2.40 -6.14
N VAL A 16 -6.31 -2.23 -4.88
CA VAL A 16 -7.22 -2.03 -3.75
C VAL A 16 -7.76 -0.60 -3.68
N SER A 17 -7.01 0.38 -4.18
CA SER A 17 -7.49 1.77 -4.27
C SER A 17 -8.39 2.01 -5.49
N GLY A 18 -8.40 1.10 -6.46
CA GLY A 18 -9.08 1.28 -7.74
C GLY A 18 -8.39 2.27 -8.69
N MET A 19 -7.18 2.72 -8.36
CA MET A 19 -6.43 3.70 -9.15
C MET A 19 -5.67 3.02 -10.29
N ALA A 20 -5.77 3.59 -11.49
CA ALA A 20 -4.99 3.17 -12.64
C ALA A 20 -3.53 3.66 -12.54
N VAL A 21 -2.63 2.96 -13.23
CA VAL A 21 -1.20 3.31 -13.28
C VAL A 21 -0.96 4.73 -13.81
N THR A 22 -1.73 5.13 -14.83
CA THR A 22 -1.61 6.47 -15.42
C THR A 22 -2.02 7.55 -14.42
N GLU A 23 -3.11 7.35 -13.68
CA GLU A 23 -3.57 8.29 -12.65
C GLU A 23 -2.54 8.45 -11.53
N MET A 24 -1.90 7.35 -11.11
CA MET A 24 -0.80 7.42 -10.14
C MET A 24 0.42 8.17 -10.70
N ALA A 25 0.75 7.97 -11.96
CA ALA A 25 1.86 8.68 -12.61
C ALA A 25 1.58 10.18 -12.68
N ASP A 26 0.36 10.56 -13.06
CA ASP A 26 -0.11 11.95 -13.09
C ASP A 26 -0.09 12.57 -11.69
N TYR A 27 -0.57 11.85 -10.68
CA TYR A 27 -0.57 12.29 -9.28
C TYR A 27 0.85 12.54 -8.74
N LEU A 28 1.81 11.71 -9.15
CA LEU A 28 3.21 11.84 -8.75
C LEU A 28 4.02 12.83 -9.60
N GLY A 29 3.46 13.31 -10.73
CA GLY A 29 4.19 14.15 -11.69
C GLY A 29 5.34 13.41 -12.38
N ILE A 30 5.19 12.10 -12.63
CA ILE A 30 6.20 11.26 -13.31
C ILE A 30 5.61 10.64 -14.58
N THR A 31 6.47 10.08 -15.43
CA THR A 31 5.98 9.35 -16.61
C THR A 31 5.32 8.02 -16.23
N ARG A 32 4.30 7.60 -17.00
CA ARG A 32 3.68 6.26 -16.88
C ARG A 32 4.72 5.14 -16.96
N GLU A 33 5.76 5.32 -17.79
CA GLU A 33 6.87 4.38 -17.90
C GLU A 33 7.64 4.25 -16.58
N THR A 34 7.94 5.37 -15.91
CA THR A 34 8.63 5.37 -14.61
C THR A 34 7.80 4.63 -13.56
N ALA A 35 6.49 4.92 -13.49
CA ALA A 35 5.57 4.17 -12.62
C ALA A 35 5.55 2.66 -12.95
N GLY A 36 5.57 2.30 -14.23
CA GLY A 36 5.70 0.93 -14.71
C GLY A 36 7.00 0.25 -14.26
N ARG A 37 8.15 0.93 -14.38
CA ARG A 37 9.46 0.42 -13.94
C ARG A 37 9.50 0.18 -12.44
N TYR A 38 8.85 1.03 -11.63
CA TYR A 38 8.68 0.80 -10.19
C TYR A 38 7.89 -0.47 -9.91
N MET A 39 6.72 -0.62 -10.52
CA MET A 39 5.88 -1.81 -10.33
C MET A 39 6.50 -3.09 -10.86
N ASN A 40 7.48 -3.02 -11.77
CA ASN A 40 8.20 -4.19 -12.27
C ASN A 40 9.52 -4.45 -11.55
N GLY A 41 9.85 -3.66 -10.52
CA GLY A 41 11.07 -3.86 -9.73
C GLY A 41 12.36 -3.56 -10.49
N HIS A 42 12.29 -2.88 -11.64
CA HIS A 42 13.46 -2.58 -12.48
C HIS A 42 14.33 -1.46 -11.93
N VAL A 43 13.74 -0.56 -11.13
CA VAL A 43 14.45 0.60 -10.55
C VAL A 43 14.01 0.83 -9.11
N ARG A 44 14.92 1.40 -8.31
CA ARG A 44 14.65 1.75 -6.92
C ARG A 44 13.67 2.91 -6.85
N VAL A 45 12.59 2.73 -6.09
CA VAL A 45 11.62 3.79 -5.82
C VAL A 45 12.15 4.71 -4.72
N PRO A 46 12.16 6.05 -4.91
CA PRO A 46 12.51 6.98 -3.83
C PRO A 46 11.54 6.87 -2.66
N THR A 47 12.04 6.98 -1.42
CA THR A 47 11.21 6.91 -0.21
C THR A 47 10.10 7.96 -0.19
N ALA A 48 10.38 9.17 -0.68
CA ALA A 48 9.38 10.23 -0.80
C ALA A 48 8.23 9.82 -1.73
N THR A 49 8.55 9.23 -2.89
CA THR A 49 7.57 8.68 -3.83
C THR A 49 6.73 7.57 -3.18
N LEU A 50 7.34 6.67 -2.40
CA LEU A 50 6.60 5.62 -1.68
C LEU A 50 5.61 6.19 -0.65
N ARG A 51 5.97 7.27 0.06
CA ARG A 51 5.06 7.94 1.00
C ARG A 51 3.86 8.53 0.28
N VAL A 52 4.10 9.27 -0.81
CA VAL A 52 3.03 9.88 -1.60
C VAL A 52 2.14 8.81 -2.24
N TRP A 53 2.73 7.71 -2.73
CA TRP A 53 1.98 6.56 -3.25
C TRP A 53 1.09 5.92 -2.19
N ALA A 54 1.63 5.70 -0.98
CA ALA A 54 0.87 5.14 0.15
C ALA A 54 -0.34 6.02 0.50
N MET A 55 -0.13 7.35 0.55
CA MET A 55 -1.21 8.32 0.79
C MET A 55 -2.28 8.28 -0.33
N ALA A 56 -1.87 8.27 -1.59
CA ALA A 56 -2.78 8.26 -2.73
C ALA A 56 -3.61 6.96 -2.83
N THR A 57 -3.06 5.84 -2.38
CA THR A 57 -3.73 4.53 -2.39
C THR A 57 -4.39 4.18 -1.06
N ASN A 58 -4.28 5.04 -0.06
CA ASN A 58 -4.75 4.82 1.30
C ASN A 58 -4.31 3.47 1.90
N VAL A 59 -3.05 3.07 1.64
CA VAL A 59 -2.43 1.89 2.25
C VAL A 59 -1.36 2.32 3.26
N PRO A 60 -1.07 1.52 4.29
CA PRO A 60 -0.01 1.86 5.23
C PRO A 60 1.35 1.91 4.55
N PHE A 61 2.14 2.95 4.88
CA PHE A 61 3.47 3.12 4.32
C PHE A 61 4.42 1.97 4.67
N GLU A 62 4.38 1.49 5.92
CA GLU A 62 5.22 0.37 6.38
C GLU A 62 4.88 -0.93 5.64
N TRP A 63 3.59 -1.16 5.40
CA TRP A 63 3.14 -2.30 4.62
C TRP A 63 3.65 -2.18 3.19
N LEU A 64 3.46 -1.02 2.55
CA LEU A 64 3.92 -0.82 1.17
C LEU A 64 5.44 -1.02 1.04
N LYS A 65 6.21 -0.42 1.94
CA LYS A 65 7.68 -0.43 1.91
C LYS A 65 8.25 -1.81 2.25
N ASP A 66 7.90 -2.33 3.43
CA ASP A 66 8.58 -3.46 4.04
C ASP A 66 7.69 -4.71 4.16
N GLY A 67 6.40 -4.62 3.83
CA GLY A 67 5.43 -5.71 3.99
C GLY A 67 4.94 -5.89 5.43
N VAL A 68 5.28 -4.96 6.32
CA VAL A 68 4.90 -4.99 7.74
C VAL A 68 3.56 -4.30 7.94
N VAL A 69 2.60 -5.00 8.55
CA VAL A 69 1.34 -4.36 8.97
C VAL A 69 1.61 -3.58 10.27
N PRO A 70 1.29 -2.27 10.33
CA PRO A 70 1.45 -1.50 11.56
C PRO A 70 0.70 -2.15 12.73
N ALA A 71 1.29 -2.10 13.92
CA ALA A 71 0.79 -2.80 15.10
C ALA A 71 -0.62 -2.32 15.50
N GLU A 72 -0.90 -1.04 15.32
CA GLU A 72 -2.20 -0.42 15.56
C GLU A 72 -3.31 -1.03 14.69
N LEU A 73 -3.04 -1.29 13.41
CA LEU A 73 -4.01 -1.92 12.49
C LEU A 73 -4.12 -3.43 12.71
N ALA A 74 -3.03 -4.06 13.15
CA ALA A 74 -3.05 -5.48 13.51
C ALA A 74 -3.93 -5.73 14.75
N ALA A 75 -3.90 -4.82 15.74
CA ALA A 75 -4.73 -4.90 16.94
C ALA A 75 -6.23 -4.75 16.63
N GLU A 76 -6.61 -3.87 15.70
CA GLU A 76 -8.01 -3.66 15.29
C GLU A 76 -8.63 -4.90 14.65
N THR A 77 -7.84 -5.68 13.89
CA THR A 77 -8.31 -6.92 13.26
C THR A 77 -8.60 -8.02 14.30
N GLN A 78 -7.91 -7.98 15.45
CA GLN A 78 -8.04 -8.98 16.52
C GLN A 78 -9.06 -8.57 17.61
N GLY A 79 -9.51 -7.30 17.61
CA GLY A 79 -10.32 -6.69 18.68
C GLY A 79 -11.83 -6.58 18.42
N ALA A 80 -12.37 -7.17 17.34
CA ALA A 80 -13.81 -7.29 17.15
C ALA A 80 -14.41 -8.40 18.06
N GLU A 81 -14.22 -8.28 19.37
CA GLU A 81 -15.08 -8.98 20.32
C GLU A 81 -16.45 -8.29 20.30
N PRO A 82 -17.57 -9.03 20.16
CA PRO A 82 -18.88 -8.44 20.33
C PRO A 82 -18.98 -7.96 21.78
N ASN A 83 -19.23 -6.67 21.97
CA ASN A 83 -19.68 -6.10 23.23
C ASN A 83 -20.99 -6.81 23.66
N ARG A 84 -20.86 -7.98 24.26
CA ARG A 84 -21.88 -8.66 25.05
C ARG A 84 -21.69 -8.17 26.48
N ARG A 85 -22.37 -7.08 26.84
CA ARG A 85 -23.09 -6.89 28.12
C ARG A 85 -23.46 -5.42 28.34
N THR A 86 -24.52 -5.00 27.68
CA THR A 86 -25.49 -4.10 28.33
C THR A 86 -26.82 -4.85 28.35
N LEU A 87 -27.19 -5.33 29.53
CA LEU A 87 -28.52 -5.74 30.03
C LEU A 87 -28.31 -6.80 31.13
N ASP A 88 -28.04 -6.31 32.35
CA ASP A 88 -28.57 -6.82 33.62
C ASP A 88 -28.57 -5.66 34.61
#